data_AF-A0AB34IE79-F1
#
_entry.id   AF-A0AB34IE79-F1
#
_cell.length_a   1.000
_cell.length_b   1.000
_cell.length_c   1.000
_cell.angle_alpha   90.00
_cell.angle_beta   90.00
_cell.angle_gamma   90.00
#
_symmetry.space_group_name_H-M   'P 1'
#
loop_
_entity.id
_entity.type
_entity.pdbx_description
1 polymer ?
#
loop_
_entity_poly.entity_id
_entity_poly.type
_entity_poly.pdbx_seq_one_letter_code
_entity_poly.pdbx_strand_id
1 'polypeptide(L)'
;MASLCLLLASAPPALTARPQLVSRRAALFGLGACHPTLHSAAAAQLPSLRATLHTTRNDAPLSSSLIARPAYGVQAPDVYYPEWALGRWKVTSTLSSVRAPLGTALFAPRRNGTAALLQAREEIGKPLRYEARWRRDAEGRVVVDRRFCVESISRAAMGEGAVQEAEEDGPNHLIMYLTPSGAGGALYRADLNVVARRVDEQEGEGAFACAETTRQTIVLVPSEKYARATPPPPLIKEVETICTYDRVSRDVIQAEQRTATFLVGDALYTGEQTFAEQQAGLMSRRSDGTMLAVDLRHYDLKYERI
;
A
#
# COMPACT_ATOMS: atom_id res chain seq x y z
N MET A 1 -6.20 1.69 4.11
CA MET A 1 -6.53 0.32 4.58
C MET A 1 -7.22 -0.52 3.50
N ALA A 2 -8.12 0.01 2.65
CA ALA A 2 -8.87 -0.79 1.66
C ALA A 2 -8.01 -1.41 0.53
N SER A 3 -6.86 -0.82 0.20
CA SER A 3 -5.98 -1.27 -0.89
C SER A 3 -5.14 -2.50 -0.57
N LEU A 4 -5.06 -2.85 0.72
CA LEU A 4 -4.22 -3.94 1.23
C LEU A 4 -4.55 -5.27 0.54
N CYS A 5 -5.82 -5.43 0.15
CA CYS A 5 -6.36 -6.71 -0.29
C CYS A 5 -6.54 -6.84 -1.81
N LEU A 6 -6.84 -5.73 -2.50
CA LEU A 6 -6.96 -5.73 -3.97
C LEU A 6 -5.63 -6.04 -4.68
N LEU A 7 -4.49 -5.81 -4.02
CA LEU A 7 -3.19 -6.18 -4.57
C LEU A 7 -2.77 -7.64 -4.27
N LEU A 8 -3.46 -8.33 -3.36
CA LEU A 8 -3.23 -9.74 -3.01
C LEU A 8 -4.11 -10.70 -3.83
N ALA A 9 -5.26 -10.23 -4.35
CA ALA A 9 -6.24 -11.02 -5.12
C ALA A 9 -5.78 -11.48 -6.52
N SER A 10 -4.56 -11.16 -6.93
CA SER A 10 -3.96 -11.70 -8.16
C SER A 10 -3.00 -12.83 -7.80
N ALA A 11 -3.51 -14.04 -7.58
CA ALA A 11 -2.69 -15.23 -7.43
C ALA A 11 -1.99 -15.61 -8.76
N PRO A 12 -0.77 -16.18 -8.74
CA PRO A 12 -0.03 -16.52 -9.95
C PRO A 12 -0.60 -17.78 -10.64
N PRO A 13 -0.74 -17.82 -11.98
CA PRO A 13 -0.65 -19.08 -12.70
C PRO A 13 0.82 -19.52 -12.74
N ALA A 14 1.06 -20.80 -12.47
CA ALA A 14 2.38 -21.40 -12.52
C ALA A 14 2.90 -21.41 -13.97
N LEU A 15 4.06 -20.81 -14.23
CA LEU A 15 4.80 -21.03 -15.46
C LEU A 15 6.29 -21.23 -15.18
N THR A 16 6.77 -22.33 -15.71
CA THR A 16 8.12 -22.88 -15.66
C THR A 16 8.99 -22.24 -16.75
N ALA A 17 10.15 -21.71 -16.39
CA ALA A 17 11.22 -21.46 -17.37
C ALA A 17 12.60 -21.50 -16.70
N ARG A 18 13.52 -22.26 -17.30
CA ARG A 18 14.92 -22.43 -16.91
C ARG A 18 15.76 -21.20 -17.32
N PRO A 19 16.71 -20.72 -16.51
CA PRO A 19 17.63 -19.68 -16.93
C PRO A 19 18.85 -20.26 -17.67
N GLN A 20 19.28 -19.58 -18.73
CA GLN A 20 20.60 -19.75 -19.33
C GLN A 20 21.56 -18.68 -18.78
N LEU A 21 22.78 -19.12 -18.48
CA LEU A 21 23.91 -18.34 -17.99
C LEU A 21 24.49 -17.43 -19.07
N VAL A 22 24.74 -16.17 -18.74
CA VAL A 22 25.74 -15.34 -19.43
C VAL A 22 26.55 -14.54 -18.42
N SER A 23 27.86 -14.72 -18.50
CA SER A 23 28.92 -13.99 -17.79
C SER A 23 29.19 -12.64 -18.45
N ARG A 24 29.54 -11.60 -17.67
CA ARG A 24 30.71 -10.72 -17.92
C ARG A 24 30.93 -9.62 -16.87
N ARG A 25 32.14 -9.68 -16.29
CA ARG A 25 33.16 -8.66 -15.94
C ARG A 25 32.77 -7.22 -15.53
N ALA A 26 33.48 -6.81 -14.46
CA ALA A 26 33.55 -5.52 -13.79
C ALA A 26 34.21 -4.38 -14.59
N ALA A 27 33.96 -3.14 -14.13
CA ALA A 27 34.90 -2.02 -14.21
C ALA A 27 34.69 -1.04 -13.03
N LEU A 28 35.80 -0.69 -12.38
CA LEU A 28 35.98 0.32 -11.33
C LEU A 28 36.21 1.70 -11.95
N PHE A 29 35.61 2.76 -11.39
CA PHE A 29 36.07 4.17 -11.37
C PHE A 29 35.19 4.89 -10.33
N GLY A 30 35.57 5.88 -9.52
CA GLY A 30 36.79 6.63 -9.24
C GLY A 30 36.38 7.67 -8.18
N LEU A 31 37.16 7.85 -7.11
CA LEU A 31 36.83 8.72 -5.97
C LEU A 31 37.07 10.20 -6.34
N GLY A 32 36.02 11.02 -6.29
CA GLY A 32 36.10 12.47 -6.36
C GLY A 32 35.39 13.10 -5.16
N ALA A 33 36.17 13.71 -4.27
CA ALA A 33 35.68 14.41 -3.09
C ALA A 33 35.02 15.74 -3.47
N CYS A 34 33.79 15.98 -2.99
CA CYS A 34 33.14 17.29 -3.07
C CYS A 34 32.69 17.73 -1.67
N HIS A 35 33.12 18.92 -1.27
CA HIS A 35 32.76 19.60 -0.02
C HIS A 35 31.26 19.93 0.03
N PRO A 36 30.56 19.75 1.16
CA PRO A 36 29.21 20.26 1.33
C PRO A 36 29.22 21.72 1.75
N THR A 37 28.80 22.61 0.87
CA THR A 37 28.28 23.94 1.22
C THR A 37 26.96 23.77 1.97
N LEU A 38 26.93 24.12 3.26
CA LEU A 38 25.73 24.18 4.09
C LEU A 38 24.77 25.25 3.55
N HIS A 39 23.82 24.85 2.71
CA HIS A 39 22.63 25.64 2.45
C HIS A 39 21.64 25.38 3.59
N SER A 40 21.34 26.43 4.35
CA SER A 40 20.20 26.45 5.27
C SER A 40 18.93 26.31 4.44
N ALA A 41 18.45 25.08 4.28
CA ALA A 41 17.20 24.79 3.62
C ALA A 41 16.08 25.23 4.57
N ALA A 42 15.37 26.30 4.21
CA ALA A 42 14.05 26.56 4.75
C ALA A 42 13.24 25.26 4.62
N ALA A 43 12.76 24.73 5.74
CA ALA A 43 11.99 23.49 5.75
C ALA A 43 10.75 23.70 4.87
N ALA A 44 10.77 23.16 3.65
CA ALA A 44 9.65 23.24 2.74
C ALA A 44 8.44 22.59 3.42
N GLN A 45 7.42 23.38 3.72
CA GLN A 45 6.21 22.90 4.36
C GLN A 45 5.54 21.89 3.41
N LEU A 46 5.34 20.67 3.89
CA LEU A 46 4.71 19.62 3.10
C LEU A 46 3.27 20.03 2.78
N PRO A 47 2.77 19.76 1.55
CA PRO A 47 1.36 19.99 1.24
C PRO A 47 0.47 19.20 2.20
N SER A 48 -0.75 19.68 2.44
CA SER A 48 -1.75 18.89 3.18
C SER A 48 -2.05 17.59 2.43
N LEU A 49 -2.46 16.57 3.18
CA LEU A 49 -2.89 15.28 2.67
C LEU A 49 -4.11 15.44 1.75
N ARG A 50 -5.04 16.33 2.10
CA ARG A 50 -6.19 16.67 1.25
C ARG A 50 -5.77 17.30 -0.07
N ALA A 51 -4.85 18.28 -0.03
CA ALA A 51 -4.30 18.86 -1.25
C ALA A 51 -3.58 17.81 -2.11
N THR A 52 -2.77 16.96 -1.49
CA THR A 52 -2.06 15.86 -2.18
C THR A 52 -3.05 14.91 -2.87
N LEU A 53 -4.12 14.52 -2.18
CA LEU A 53 -5.17 13.65 -2.73
C LEU A 53 -5.88 14.32 -3.92
N HIS A 54 -6.32 15.57 -3.75
CA HIS A 54 -7.00 16.33 -4.80
C HIS A 54 -6.13 16.52 -6.05
N THR A 55 -4.88 16.97 -5.87
CA THR A 55 -3.93 17.18 -6.98
C THR A 55 -3.63 15.88 -7.71
N THR A 56 -3.38 14.78 -6.98
CA THR A 56 -3.11 13.49 -7.63
C THR A 56 -4.32 12.88 -8.36
N ARG A 57 -5.54 13.26 -7.96
CA ARG A 57 -6.78 12.83 -8.61
C ARG A 57 -7.01 13.58 -9.90
N ASN A 58 -6.80 14.90 -9.90
CA ASN A 58 -7.25 15.80 -10.97
C ASN A 58 -6.15 16.18 -11.96
N ASP A 59 -4.88 16.23 -11.54
CA ASP A 59 -3.81 16.71 -12.41
C ASP A 59 -3.34 15.62 -13.38
N ALA A 60 -3.13 16.02 -14.63
CA ALA A 60 -2.44 15.23 -15.65
C ALA A 60 -1.61 16.17 -16.54
N PRO A 61 -0.30 15.89 -16.76
CA PRO A 61 0.48 14.77 -16.24
C PRO A 61 0.84 14.93 -14.75
N LEU A 62 0.97 13.81 -14.03
CA LEU A 62 1.43 13.84 -12.64
C LEU A 62 2.92 14.18 -12.60
N SER A 63 3.28 15.21 -11.85
CA SER A 63 4.68 15.51 -11.60
C SER A 63 5.32 14.38 -10.78
N SER A 64 6.63 14.19 -10.95
CA SER A 64 7.37 13.18 -10.20
C SER A 64 7.25 13.40 -8.69
N SER A 65 6.95 14.61 -8.21
CA SER A 65 6.84 14.95 -6.77
C SER A 65 5.53 14.48 -6.16
N LEU A 66 4.46 14.42 -6.96
CA LEU A 66 3.16 13.92 -6.51
C LEU A 66 3.10 12.39 -6.39
N ILE A 67 4.00 11.70 -7.09
CA ILE A 67 4.14 10.24 -7.06
C ILE A 67 5.38 9.78 -6.30
N ALA A 68 6.14 10.69 -5.70
CA ALA A 68 7.28 10.34 -4.87
C ALA A 68 6.80 9.76 -3.52
N ARG A 69 7.54 8.79 -3.00
CA ARG A 69 7.33 8.30 -1.65
C ARG A 69 7.48 9.46 -0.65
N PRO A 70 6.58 9.59 0.33
CA PRO A 70 6.69 10.63 1.33
C PRO A 70 8.00 10.54 2.11
N ALA A 71 8.52 11.72 2.47
CA ALA A 71 9.77 11.88 3.23
C ALA A 71 9.55 11.90 4.76
N TYR A 72 8.31 11.87 5.25
CA TYR A 72 8.03 11.84 6.68
C TYR A 72 8.24 10.44 7.27
N GLY A 73 8.66 10.38 8.54
CA GLY A 73 8.75 9.15 9.32
C GLY A 73 7.44 8.81 10.03
N VAL A 74 7.53 8.14 11.18
CA VAL A 74 6.39 7.91 12.08
C VAL A 74 6.28 9.11 13.03
N GLN A 75 5.29 9.98 12.81
CA GLN A 75 5.11 11.21 13.61
C GLN A 75 4.39 10.98 14.94
N ALA A 76 3.61 9.91 15.05
CA ALA A 76 2.83 9.56 16.23
C ALA A 76 2.81 8.04 16.44
N PRO A 77 2.68 7.54 17.68
CA PRO A 77 2.63 6.11 17.97
C PRO A 77 1.42 5.42 17.33
N ASP A 78 0.30 6.11 17.16
CA ASP A 78 -0.89 5.67 16.43
C ASP A 78 -1.58 6.89 15.74
N VAL A 79 -2.56 6.63 14.88
CA VAL A 79 -3.52 7.60 14.36
C VAL A 79 -4.68 7.72 15.35
N TYR A 80 -4.82 8.89 15.95
CA TYR A 80 -5.93 9.23 16.83
C TYR A 80 -7.03 9.91 16.01
N TYR A 81 -8.16 9.21 15.88
CA TYR A 81 -9.31 9.67 15.13
C TYR A 81 -10.19 10.57 16.00
N PRO A 82 -11.00 11.45 15.40
CA PRO A 82 -11.98 12.22 16.15
C PRO A 82 -13.08 11.34 16.76
N GLU A 83 -13.72 11.84 17.82
CA GLU A 83 -14.79 11.13 18.54
C GLU A 83 -15.94 10.68 17.65
N TRP A 84 -16.26 11.45 16.62
CA TRP A 84 -17.35 11.11 15.72
C TRP A 84 -17.10 9.82 14.90
N ALA A 85 -15.84 9.38 14.76
CA ALA A 85 -15.49 8.15 14.05
C ALA A 85 -15.76 6.89 14.89
N LEU A 86 -15.85 7.01 16.22
CA LEU A 86 -16.04 5.89 17.14
C LEU A 86 -17.26 5.05 16.74
N GLY A 87 -17.10 3.72 16.77
CA GLY A 87 -18.18 2.75 16.50
C GLY A 87 -17.92 1.89 15.27
N ARG A 88 -18.98 1.22 14.81
CA ARG A 88 -18.98 0.33 13.64
C ARG A 88 -19.69 0.98 12.46
N TRP A 89 -19.18 0.72 11.27
CA TRP A 89 -19.61 1.35 10.04
C TRP A 89 -19.68 0.34 8.91
N LYS A 90 -20.76 0.36 8.13
CA LYS A 90 -20.79 -0.22 6.79
C LYS A 90 -20.06 0.71 5.86
N VAL A 91 -19.11 0.18 5.11
CA VAL A 91 -18.29 0.95 4.18
C VAL A 91 -18.59 0.50 2.77
N THR A 92 -18.88 1.45 1.90
CA THR A 92 -18.87 1.25 0.45
C THR A 92 -17.66 1.98 -0.11
N SER A 93 -16.68 1.23 -0.62
CA SER A 93 -15.47 1.77 -1.28
C SER A 93 -15.58 1.53 -2.78
N THR A 94 -15.52 2.59 -3.57
CA THR A 94 -15.62 2.51 -5.04
C THR A 94 -14.33 3.02 -5.65
N LEU A 95 -13.65 2.19 -6.44
CA LEU A 95 -12.48 2.62 -7.19
C LEU A 95 -12.90 3.66 -8.22
N SER A 96 -12.36 4.86 -8.14
CA SER A 96 -12.69 5.96 -9.05
C SER A 96 -11.64 6.13 -10.15
N SER A 97 -10.37 5.83 -9.87
CA SER A 97 -9.33 5.80 -10.89
C SER A 97 -8.15 4.90 -10.53
N VAL A 98 -7.47 4.38 -11.56
CA VAL A 98 -6.18 3.70 -11.45
C VAL A 98 -5.22 4.22 -12.51
N ARG A 99 -3.96 4.45 -12.12
CA ARG A 99 -2.89 4.96 -12.97
C ARG A 99 -1.63 4.12 -12.77
N ALA A 100 -0.83 3.99 -13.82
CA ALA A 100 0.50 3.40 -13.81
C ALA A 100 1.53 4.49 -14.13
N PRO A 101 1.96 5.33 -13.16
CA PRO A 101 2.70 6.55 -13.45
C PRO A 101 4.04 6.34 -14.15
N LEU A 102 4.64 5.16 -13.95
CA LEU A 102 5.92 4.77 -14.57
C LEU A 102 5.74 3.73 -15.70
N GLY A 103 4.52 3.62 -16.23
CA GLY A 103 4.18 2.70 -17.31
C GLY A 103 3.75 1.30 -16.84
N THR A 104 3.11 0.57 -17.75
CA THR A 104 2.50 -0.73 -17.44
C THR A 104 3.52 -1.81 -17.10
N ALA A 105 4.75 -1.72 -17.61
CA ALA A 105 5.81 -2.67 -17.30
C ALA A 105 6.15 -2.73 -15.79
N LEU A 106 5.98 -1.62 -15.06
CA LEU A 106 6.28 -1.51 -13.64
C LEU A 106 5.05 -1.67 -12.74
N PHE A 107 3.84 -1.66 -13.31
CA PHE A 107 2.58 -1.71 -12.56
C PHE A 107 2.41 -3.01 -11.73
N ALA A 108 2.89 -4.14 -12.27
CA ALA A 108 2.91 -5.41 -11.56
C ALA A 108 4.17 -6.21 -11.92
N PRO A 109 5.31 -5.93 -11.27
CA PRO A 109 6.56 -6.66 -11.52
C PRO A 109 6.36 -8.15 -11.26
N ARG A 110 7.09 -9.00 -11.99
CA ARG A 110 6.89 -10.47 -12.09
C ARG A 110 5.61 -10.93 -12.79
N ARG A 111 4.75 -10.01 -13.27
CA ARG A 111 3.50 -10.35 -13.97
C ARG A 111 3.34 -9.56 -15.26
N ASN A 112 2.30 -9.88 -16.01
CA ASN A 112 1.86 -9.07 -17.13
C ASN A 112 1.21 -7.79 -16.59
N GLY A 113 2.00 -6.73 -16.45
CA GLY A 113 1.53 -5.44 -15.92
C GLY A 113 0.46 -4.76 -16.77
N THR A 114 0.43 -5.02 -18.09
CA THR A 114 -0.67 -4.57 -18.96
C THR A 114 -1.98 -5.27 -18.59
N ALA A 115 -1.97 -6.60 -18.44
CA ALA A 115 -3.15 -7.35 -18.01
C ALA A 115 -3.61 -6.95 -16.60
N ALA A 116 -2.67 -6.75 -15.67
CA ALA A 116 -2.97 -6.30 -14.31
C ALA A 116 -3.62 -4.90 -14.28
N LEU A 117 -3.14 -3.97 -15.12
CA LEU A 117 -3.75 -2.64 -15.23
C LEU A 117 -5.15 -2.71 -15.86
N LEU A 118 -5.36 -3.57 -16.87
CA LEU A 118 -6.68 -3.78 -17.47
C LEU A 118 -7.67 -4.33 -16.43
N GLN A 119 -7.27 -5.35 -15.67
CA GLN A 119 -8.08 -5.90 -14.58
C GLN A 119 -8.42 -4.83 -13.53
N ALA A 120 -7.45 -4.03 -13.10
CA ALA A 120 -7.70 -2.94 -12.16
C ALA A 120 -8.66 -1.87 -12.72
N ARG A 121 -8.64 -1.63 -14.04
CA ARG A 121 -9.61 -0.71 -14.68
C ARG A 121 -11.01 -1.28 -14.74
N GLU A 122 -11.16 -2.59 -14.84
CA GLU A 122 -12.47 -3.25 -14.77
C GLU A 122 -13.12 -3.12 -13.38
N GLU A 123 -12.35 -2.82 -12.33
CA GLU A 123 -12.86 -2.54 -10.98
C GLU A 123 -13.41 -1.12 -10.82
N ILE A 124 -13.12 -0.20 -11.75
CA ILE A 124 -13.59 1.19 -11.65
C ILE A 124 -15.13 1.22 -11.63
N GLY A 125 -15.68 1.96 -10.66
CA GLY A 125 -17.12 2.10 -10.46
C GLY A 125 -17.79 0.89 -9.79
N LYS A 126 -17.07 -0.21 -9.53
CA LYS A 126 -17.61 -1.37 -8.81
C LYS A 126 -17.43 -1.17 -7.30
N PRO A 127 -18.53 -1.21 -6.51
CA PRO A 127 -18.44 -1.03 -5.07
C PRO A 127 -17.93 -2.29 -4.38
N LEU A 128 -16.91 -2.12 -3.53
CA LEU A 128 -16.50 -3.10 -2.52
C LEU A 128 -17.15 -2.74 -1.19
N ARG A 129 -17.86 -3.69 -0.58
CA ARG A 129 -18.57 -3.48 0.70
C ARG A 129 -17.92 -4.28 1.81
N TYR A 130 -17.64 -3.62 2.93
CA TYR A 130 -17.02 -4.22 4.12
C TYR A 130 -17.42 -3.41 5.36
N GLU A 131 -16.99 -3.86 6.54
CA GLU A 131 -17.18 -3.11 7.77
C GLU A 131 -15.87 -2.50 8.27
N ALA A 132 -15.98 -1.31 8.87
CA ALA A 132 -14.91 -0.67 9.61
C ALA A 132 -15.32 -0.47 11.06
N ARG A 133 -14.34 -0.47 11.96
CA ARG A 133 -14.54 -0.25 13.38
C ARG A 133 -13.46 0.67 13.93
N TRP A 134 -13.89 1.67 14.68
CA TRP A 134 -13.05 2.44 15.57
C TRP A 134 -13.44 2.14 17.01
N ARG A 135 -12.44 2.03 17.87
CA ARG A 135 -12.58 1.71 19.30
C ARG A 135 -11.76 2.67 20.14
N ARG A 136 -11.97 2.65 21.45
CA ARG A 136 -11.07 3.32 22.38
C ARG A 136 -9.87 2.42 22.68
N ASP A 137 -8.68 3.03 22.76
CA ASP A 137 -7.50 2.39 23.34
C ASP A 137 -7.55 2.41 24.88
N ALA A 138 -6.47 1.96 25.54
CA ALA A 138 -6.38 1.92 26.99
C ALA A 138 -6.43 3.33 27.63
N GLU A 139 -6.00 4.35 26.88
CA GLU A 139 -6.00 5.76 27.28
C GLU A 139 -7.31 6.47 26.90
N GLY A 140 -8.29 5.76 26.35
CA GLY A 140 -9.58 6.31 25.95
C GLY A 140 -9.59 7.04 24.62
N ARG A 141 -8.47 7.07 23.87
CA ARG A 141 -8.37 7.73 22.56
C ARG A 141 -9.01 6.87 21.47
N VAL A 142 -9.63 7.49 20.48
CA VAL A 142 -10.26 6.76 19.38
C VAL A 142 -9.19 6.32 18.37
N VAL A 143 -9.06 5.00 18.19
CA VAL A 143 -8.13 4.37 17.25
C VAL A 143 -8.88 3.43 16.31
N VAL A 144 -8.31 3.17 15.15
CA VAL A 144 -8.86 2.17 14.22
C VAL A 144 -8.61 0.77 14.77
N ASP A 145 -9.62 -0.08 14.70
CA ASP A 145 -9.46 -1.51 14.98
C ASP A 145 -8.84 -2.19 13.76
N ARG A 146 -7.49 -2.24 13.73
CA ARG A 146 -6.74 -2.63 12.54
C ARG A 146 -7.04 -4.05 12.13
N ARG A 147 -6.95 -5.00 13.06
CA ARG A 147 -7.31 -6.39 12.81
C ARG A 147 -8.72 -6.49 12.22
N PHE A 148 -9.72 -5.93 12.87
CA PHE A 148 -11.11 -6.02 12.39
C PHE A 148 -11.27 -5.45 10.97
N CYS A 149 -10.76 -4.23 10.74
CA CYS A 149 -10.92 -3.54 9.47
C CYS A 149 -10.19 -4.27 8.34
N VAL A 150 -8.96 -4.71 8.58
CA VAL A 150 -8.15 -5.39 7.58
C VAL A 150 -8.69 -6.77 7.26
N GLU A 151 -9.16 -7.52 8.26
CA GLU A 151 -9.84 -8.79 8.03
C GLU A 151 -11.12 -8.60 7.18
N SER A 152 -11.95 -7.60 7.52
CA SER A 152 -13.20 -7.34 6.80
C SER A 152 -12.95 -6.98 5.34
N ILE A 153 -11.97 -6.11 5.07
CA ILE A 153 -11.55 -5.76 3.71
C ILE A 153 -11.00 -6.98 2.97
N SER A 154 -10.22 -7.84 3.64
CA SER A 154 -9.64 -9.05 3.06
C SER A 154 -10.72 -10.03 2.60
N ARG A 155 -11.72 -10.28 3.45
CA ARG A 155 -12.87 -11.13 3.10
C ARG A 155 -13.66 -10.55 1.94
N ALA A 156 -13.93 -9.26 1.96
CA ALA A 156 -14.66 -8.59 0.88
C ALA A 156 -13.91 -8.66 -0.46
N ALA A 157 -12.59 -8.47 -0.48
CA ALA A 157 -11.80 -8.39 -1.71
C ALA A 157 -11.33 -9.76 -2.24
N MET A 158 -11.07 -10.73 -1.36
CA MET A 158 -10.51 -12.04 -1.72
C MET A 158 -11.48 -13.21 -1.51
N GLY A 159 -12.70 -12.92 -1.07
CA GLY A 159 -13.75 -13.90 -0.76
C GLY A 159 -13.84 -14.22 0.75
N GLU A 160 -15.04 -14.59 1.18
CA GLU A 160 -15.40 -14.69 2.60
C GLU A 160 -14.49 -15.62 3.41
N GLY A 161 -14.06 -16.73 2.80
CA GLY A 161 -13.16 -17.70 3.42
C GLY A 161 -11.67 -17.38 3.27
N ALA A 162 -11.28 -16.19 2.79
CA ALA A 162 -9.88 -15.89 2.50
C ALA A 162 -9.03 -15.75 3.75
N VAL A 163 -9.55 -15.13 4.82
CA VAL A 163 -8.79 -14.90 6.04
C VAL A 163 -8.80 -16.16 6.90
N GLN A 164 -7.64 -16.78 7.08
CA GLN A 164 -7.45 -17.92 7.97
C GLN A 164 -7.17 -17.46 9.40
N GLU A 165 -6.30 -16.45 9.52
CA GLU A 165 -5.84 -15.91 10.80
C GLU A 165 -5.34 -14.48 10.63
N ALA A 166 -5.47 -13.68 11.69
CA ALA A 166 -4.90 -12.34 11.77
C ALA A 166 -4.46 -12.02 13.20
N GLU A 167 -3.23 -11.53 13.33
CA GLU A 167 -2.57 -11.21 14.59
C GLU A 167 -2.07 -9.77 14.56
N GLU A 168 -2.55 -8.94 15.49
CA GLU A 168 -2.13 -7.55 15.64
C GLU A 168 -1.12 -7.47 16.79
N ASP A 169 0.07 -6.92 16.51
CA ASP A 169 1.11 -6.62 17.50
C ASP A 169 1.30 -5.10 17.57
N GLY A 170 0.42 -4.46 18.33
CA GLY A 170 0.39 -3.01 18.49
C GLY A 170 -0.01 -2.24 17.21
N PRO A 171 0.15 -0.90 17.22
CA PRO A 171 -0.39 -0.03 16.18
C PRO A 171 0.38 -0.06 14.85
N ASN A 172 1.53 -0.72 14.82
CA ASN A 172 2.46 -0.68 13.69
C ASN A 172 2.63 -2.03 13.00
N HIS A 173 2.06 -3.12 13.52
CA HIS A 173 2.29 -4.47 13.00
C HIS A 173 1.03 -5.32 12.96
N LEU A 174 0.80 -5.96 11.82
CA LEU A 174 -0.28 -6.91 11.60
C LEU A 174 0.23 -8.06 10.72
N ILE A 175 0.01 -9.29 11.16
CA ILE A 175 0.27 -10.49 10.37
C ILE A 175 -1.07 -11.09 9.96
N MET A 176 -1.17 -11.56 8.73
CA MET A 176 -2.32 -12.31 8.24
C MET A 176 -1.91 -13.58 7.51
N TYR A 177 -2.72 -14.62 7.69
CA TYR A 177 -2.68 -15.83 6.87
C TYR A 177 -3.90 -15.86 5.96
N LEU A 178 -3.65 -15.93 4.66
CA LEU A 178 -4.65 -15.75 3.62
C LEU A 178 -4.65 -16.92 2.64
N THR A 179 -5.85 -17.38 2.30
CA THR A 179 -6.11 -18.35 1.22
C THR A 179 -7.08 -17.70 0.22
N PRO A 180 -6.60 -16.82 -0.67
CA PRO A 180 -7.49 -16.07 -1.57
C PRO A 180 -8.33 -17.00 -2.45
N SER A 181 -9.58 -16.62 -2.70
CA SER A 181 -10.45 -17.34 -3.63
C SER A 181 -9.83 -17.34 -5.02
N GLY A 182 -9.78 -18.50 -5.67
CA GLY A 182 -9.13 -18.66 -6.98
C GLY A 182 -7.62 -18.89 -6.93
N ALA A 183 -6.98 -18.89 -5.76
CA ALA A 183 -5.54 -19.15 -5.61
C ALA A 183 -5.17 -20.64 -5.50
N GLY A 184 -6.05 -21.57 -5.91
CA GLY A 184 -5.79 -23.01 -5.86
C GLY A 184 -5.53 -23.56 -4.45
N GLY A 185 -6.01 -22.87 -3.41
CA GLY A 185 -5.77 -23.25 -2.01
C GLY A 185 -4.36 -22.94 -1.50
N ALA A 186 -3.59 -22.09 -2.19
CA ALA A 186 -2.32 -21.60 -1.70
C ALA A 186 -2.52 -20.70 -0.46
N LEU A 187 -1.74 -20.97 0.59
CA LEU A 187 -1.70 -20.16 1.80
C LEU A 187 -0.56 -19.15 1.73
N TYR A 188 -0.87 -17.89 2.04
CA TYR A 188 0.07 -16.79 2.06
C TYR A 188 0.16 -16.20 3.46
N ARG A 189 1.38 -15.86 3.89
CA ARG A 189 1.60 -15.00 5.06
C ARG A 189 1.87 -13.58 4.55
N ALA A 190 1.05 -12.63 4.98
CA ALA A 190 1.21 -11.21 4.74
C ALA A 190 1.62 -10.52 6.04
N ASP A 191 2.82 -9.94 6.05
CA ASP A 191 3.39 -9.20 7.17
C ASP A 191 3.37 -7.70 6.86
N LEU A 192 2.70 -6.93 7.70
CA LEU A 192 2.35 -5.54 7.44
C LEU A 192 2.95 -4.64 8.53
N ASN A 193 3.95 -3.84 8.14
CA ASN A 193 4.68 -2.97 9.06
C ASN A 193 4.49 -1.50 8.68
N VAL A 194 4.01 -0.67 9.60
CA VAL A 194 3.92 0.79 9.37
C VAL A 194 5.32 1.39 9.45
N VAL A 195 5.76 2.02 8.35
CA VAL A 195 7.10 2.64 8.21
C VAL A 195 7.04 4.17 8.13
N ALA A 196 5.86 4.75 7.92
CA ALA A 196 5.63 6.18 7.99
C ALA A 196 4.18 6.46 8.40
N ARG A 197 3.96 7.52 9.17
CA ARG A 197 2.63 7.95 9.63
C ARG A 197 2.59 9.47 9.75
N ARG A 198 1.52 10.05 9.22
CA ARG A 198 1.22 11.48 9.32
C ARG A 198 -0.26 11.69 9.60
N VAL A 199 -0.56 12.68 10.43
CA VAL A 199 -1.91 13.22 10.61
C VAL A 199 -1.79 14.72 10.37
N ASP A 200 -2.66 15.27 9.56
CA ASP A 200 -2.69 16.72 9.38
C ASP A 200 -3.34 17.39 10.58
N GLU A 201 -2.99 18.66 10.79
CA GLU A 201 -3.73 19.51 11.72
C GLU A 201 -5.20 19.54 11.32
N GLN A 202 -6.08 19.49 12.32
CA GLN A 202 -7.51 19.32 12.09
C GLN A 202 -8.12 20.57 11.42
N GLU A 203 -8.60 20.42 10.18
CA GLU A 203 -9.24 21.48 9.37
C GLU A 203 -10.69 21.79 9.82
N GLY A 204 -10.95 21.81 11.13
CA GLY A 204 -12.28 22.03 11.74
C GLY A 204 -12.94 20.78 12.32
N GLU A 205 -14.06 20.93 13.02
CA GLU A 205 -14.66 19.84 13.83
C GLU A 205 -15.16 18.63 13.01
N GLY A 206 -15.45 18.82 11.72
CA GLY A 206 -16.00 17.80 10.83
C GLY A 206 -15.01 17.15 9.87
N ALA A 207 -13.76 17.60 9.82
CA ALA A 207 -12.76 17.14 8.86
C ALA A 207 -11.60 16.42 9.56
N PHE A 208 -11.08 15.38 8.93
CA PHE A 208 -9.90 14.66 9.42
C PHE A 208 -9.11 14.08 8.24
N ALA A 209 -7.78 14.13 8.30
CA ALA A 209 -6.92 13.52 7.29
C ALA A 209 -5.72 12.82 7.92
N CYS A 210 -5.46 11.61 7.47
CA CYS A 210 -4.34 10.81 7.93
C CYS A 210 -3.70 10.03 6.78
N ALA A 211 -2.43 9.70 6.96
CA ALA A 211 -1.69 8.86 6.03
C ALA A 211 -0.80 7.86 6.77
N GLU A 212 -0.74 6.65 6.25
CA GLU A 212 0.19 5.61 6.70
C GLU A 212 0.87 4.98 5.48
N THR A 213 2.17 4.74 5.57
CA THR A 213 2.90 3.89 4.62
C THR A 213 3.18 2.56 5.30
N THR A 214 2.67 1.48 4.70
CA THR A 214 2.85 0.12 5.19
C THR A 214 3.79 -0.63 4.25
N ARG A 215 4.88 -1.17 4.80
CA ARG A 215 5.68 -2.19 4.13
C ARG A 215 4.97 -3.53 4.23
N GLN A 216 4.73 -4.14 3.10
CA GLN A 216 4.09 -5.45 2.98
C GLN A 216 5.14 -6.46 2.53
N THR A 217 5.30 -7.53 3.30
CA THR A 217 6.08 -8.70 2.92
C THR A 217 5.14 -9.87 2.76
N ILE A 218 5.03 -10.40 1.54
CA ILE A 218 4.11 -11.48 1.21
C ILE A 218 4.93 -12.71 0.83
N VAL A 219 4.70 -13.81 1.56
CA VAL A 219 5.38 -15.08 1.33
C VAL A 219 4.37 -16.21 1.13
N LEU A 220 4.67 -17.11 0.20
CA LEU A 220 3.93 -18.36 0.07
C LEU A 220 4.33 -19.27 1.24
N VAL A 221 3.36 -19.76 1.99
CA VAL A 221 3.60 -20.73 3.07
C VAL A 221 3.81 -22.11 2.43
N PRO A 222 4.97 -22.77 2.64
CA PRO A 222 5.19 -24.10 2.11
C PRO A 222 4.13 -25.09 2.61
N SER A 223 3.60 -25.92 1.70
CA SER A 223 2.76 -27.06 2.05
C SER A 223 3.22 -28.29 1.28
N GLU A 224 2.80 -29.48 1.67
CA GLU A 224 3.15 -30.74 0.97
C GLU A 224 2.80 -30.69 -0.53
N LYS A 225 1.75 -29.95 -0.92
CA LYS A 225 1.36 -29.72 -2.31
C LYS A 225 2.36 -28.85 -3.10
N TYR A 226 3.12 -28.00 -2.42
CA TYR A 226 4.11 -27.08 -3.02
C TYR A 226 5.56 -27.42 -2.62
N ALA A 227 5.78 -28.47 -1.84
CA ALA A 227 7.09 -28.84 -1.28
C ALA A 227 8.15 -29.25 -2.33
N ARG A 228 7.74 -29.55 -3.56
CA ARG A 228 8.65 -29.98 -4.64
C ARG A 228 9.25 -28.84 -5.47
N ALA A 229 8.86 -27.59 -5.22
CA ALA A 229 9.40 -26.43 -5.93
C ALA A 229 10.12 -25.49 -4.94
N THR A 230 11.21 -24.87 -5.38
CA THR A 230 11.80 -23.74 -4.66
C THR A 230 10.71 -22.67 -4.49
N PRO A 231 10.39 -22.24 -3.25
CA PRO A 231 9.35 -21.26 -3.03
C PRO A 231 9.73 -19.95 -3.74
N PRO A 232 8.77 -19.24 -4.35
CA PRO A 232 9.06 -17.97 -4.98
C PRO A 232 9.63 -17.00 -3.94
N PRO A 233 10.58 -16.13 -4.33
CA PRO A 233 11.09 -15.10 -3.43
C PRO A 233 9.94 -14.23 -2.91
N PRO A 234 10.03 -13.70 -1.68
CA PRO A 234 8.99 -12.83 -1.13
C PRO A 234 8.70 -11.65 -2.04
N LEU A 235 7.44 -11.21 -2.02
CA LEU A 235 7.05 -9.95 -2.63
C LEU A 235 7.08 -8.88 -1.55
N ILE A 236 7.98 -7.90 -1.70
CA ILE A 236 8.10 -6.76 -0.79
C ILE A 236 7.73 -5.49 -1.53
N LYS A 237 6.83 -4.70 -0.94
CA LYS A 237 6.44 -3.39 -1.45
C LYS A 237 6.05 -2.48 -0.31
N GLU A 238 6.04 -1.19 -0.57
CA GLU A 238 5.44 -0.21 0.34
C GLU A 238 4.17 0.35 -0.29
N VAL A 239 3.15 0.53 0.53
CA VAL A 239 1.88 1.13 0.10
C VAL A 239 1.58 2.29 1.04
N GLU A 240 1.62 3.50 0.50
CA GLU A 240 1.09 4.68 1.16
C GLU A 240 -0.42 4.71 0.96
N THR A 241 -1.17 4.86 2.04
CA THR A 241 -2.60 5.17 2.03
C THR A 241 -2.79 6.55 2.63
N ILE A 242 -3.37 7.47 1.86
CA ILE A 242 -3.92 8.73 2.36
C ILE A 242 -5.44 8.57 2.46
N CYS A 243 -6.04 8.93 3.58
CA CYS A 243 -7.48 9.04 3.76
C CYS A 243 -7.86 10.44 4.23
N THR A 244 -8.85 11.04 3.59
CA THR A 244 -9.54 12.25 4.06
C THR A 244 -10.97 11.87 4.43
N TYR A 245 -11.50 12.46 5.49
CA TYR A 245 -12.83 12.19 6.02
C TYR A 245 -13.55 13.50 6.28
N ASP A 246 -14.82 13.51 5.91
CA ASP A 246 -15.75 14.62 6.09
C ASP A 246 -17.03 14.06 6.75
N ARG A 247 -17.29 14.49 7.98
CA ARG A 247 -18.51 14.14 8.72
C ARG A 247 -19.69 14.89 8.12
N VAL A 248 -20.56 14.17 7.41
CA VAL A 248 -21.78 14.72 6.81
C VAL A 248 -22.90 14.80 7.83
N SER A 249 -23.04 13.77 8.67
CA SER A 249 -24.01 13.72 9.77
C SER A 249 -23.45 12.86 10.91
N ARG A 250 -24.27 12.62 11.95
CA ARG A 250 -23.90 11.70 13.04
C ARG A 250 -23.60 10.28 12.54
N ASP A 251 -24.28 9.86 11.48
CA ASP A 251 -24.35 8.46 11.03
C ASP A 251 -23.79 8.28 9.61
N VAL A 252 -23.24 9.33 9.01
CA VAL A 252 -22.65 9.31 7.67
C VAL A 252 -21.32 10.05 7.65
N ILE A 253 -20.26 9.37 7.20
CA ILE A 253 -18.96 9.96 6.86
C ILE A 253 -18.73 9.74 5.36
N GLN A 254 -18.37 10.81 4.66
CA GLN A 254 -17.79 10.72 3.32
C GLN A 254 -16.28 10.76 3.43
N ALA A 255 -15.60 10.02 2.57
CA ALA A 255 -14.15 9.97 2.59
C ALA A 255 -13.60 9.73 1.19
N GLU A 256 -12.38 10.18 0.99
CA GLU A 256 -11.59 9.85 -0.19
C GLU A 256 -10.34 9.11 0.26
N GLN A 257 -9.89 8.14 -0.53
CA GLN A 257 -8.64 7.43 -0.27
C GLN A 257 -7.78 7.43 -1.53
N ARG A 258 -6.48 7.73 -1.35
CA ARG A 258 -5.46 7.50 -2.37
C ARG A 258 -4.50 6.44 -1.89
N THR A 259 -4.12 5.53 -2.78
CA THR A 259 -3.09 4.53 -2.49
C THR A 259 -1.99 4.59 -3.52
N ALA A 260 -0.74 4.66 -3.07
CA ALA A 260 0.45 4.69 -3.91
C ALA A 260 1.36 3.50 -3.55
N THR A 261 1.72 2.68 -4.53
CA THR A 261 2.58 1.51 -4.34
C THR A 261 4.00 1.80 -4.81
N PHE A 262 4.98 1.47 -3.99
CA PHE A 262 6.41 1.64 -4.24
C PHE A 262 7.13 0.30 -4.21
N LEU A 263 8.05 0.09 -5.15
CA LEU A 263 8.88 -1.10 -5.20
C LEU A 263 10.09 -0.91 -4.29
N VAL A 264 10.23 -1.80 -3.30
CA VAL A 264 11.35 -1.74 -2.37
C VAL A 264 12.49 -2.59 -2.93
N GLY A 265 13.51 -1.92 -3.45
CA GLY A 265 14.67 -2.58 -4.06
C GLY A 265 15.65 -3.23 -3.07
N ASP A 266 15.63 -2.81 -1.80
CA ASP A 266 16.58 -3.33 -0.80
C ASP A 266 16.11 -4.68 -0.24
N ALA A 267 16.56 -5.72 -0.91
CA ALA A 267 16.54 -7.13 -0.50
C ALA A 267 17.44 -7.41 0.72
N LEU A 268 17.58 -6.48 1.67
CA LEU A 268 18.35 -6.72 2.90
C LEU A 268 17.77 -7.85 3.76
N TYR A 269 16.56 -8.35 3.45
CA TYR A 269 15.90 -9.35 4.28
C TYR A 269 15.42 -10.64 3.60
N THR A 270 15.12 -10.75 2.30
CA THR A 270 14.67 -12.05 1.75
C THR A 270 14.79 -12.20 0.21
N GLY A 271 15.59 -13.16 -0.25
CA GLY A 271 15.50 -13.80 -1.58
C GLY A 271 16.32 -13.19 -2.74
N GLU A 272 16.73 -14.04 -3.68
CA GLU A 272 17.31 -13.62 -4.97
C GLU A 272 16.23 -12.92 -5.81
N GLN A 273 16.34 -11.60 -5.96
CA GLN A 273 15.47 -10.85 -6.87
C GLN A 273 15.70 -11.28 -8.32
N THR A 274 14.62 -11.34 -9.11
CA THR A 274 14.77 -11.52 -10.56
C THR A 274 15.43 -10.27 -11.18
N PHE A 275 16.13 -10.44 -12.30
CA PHE A 275 16.73 -9.31 -13.03
C PHE A 275 15.70 -8.22 -13.38
N ALA A 276 14.48 -8.63 -13.73
CA ALA A 276 13.38 -7.71 -14.03
C ALA A 276 12.99 -6.84 -12.82
N GLU A 277 13.08 -7.38 -11.60
CA GLU A 277 12.77 -6.63 -10.38
C GLU A 277 13.89 -5.68 -9.97
N GLN A 278 15.14 -6.09 -10.15
CA GLN A 278 16.27 -5.20 -9.96
C GLN A 278 16.17 -4.00 -10.90
N GLN A 279 15.89 -4.25 -12.19
CA GLN A 279 15.66 -3.19 -13.16
C GLN A 279 14.44 -2.34 -12.78
N ALA A 280 13.32 -2.95 -12.40
CA ALA A 280 12.12 -2.24 -11.97
C ALA A 280 12.40 -1.33 -10.77
N GLY A 281 13.14 -1.83 -9.77
CA GLY A 281 13.52 -1.07 -8.58
C GLY A 281 14.48 0.10 -8.87
N LEU A 282 15.34 -0.02 -9.89
CA LEU A 282 16.18 1.08 -10.36
C LEU A 282 15.35 2.11 -11.15
N MET A 283 14.45 1.65 -12.01
CA MET A 283 13.57 2.51 -12.83
C MET A 283 12.49 3.22 -12.00
N SER A 284 12.12 2.67 -10.84
CA SER A 284 11.14 3.26 -9.92
C SER A 284 11.78 4.22 -8.91
N ARG A 285 12.95 4.78 -9.21
CA ARG A 285 13.65 5.72 -8.34
C ARG A 285 14.08 6.97 -9.10
N ARG A 286 14.11 8.09 -8.38
CA ARG A 286 14.79 9.30 -8.83
C ARG A 286 16.30 9.15 -8.69
N SER A 287 17.03 10.09 -9.27
CA SER A 287 18.48 10.22 -9.11
C SER A 287 18.91 10.43 -7.65
N ASP A 288 18.03 10.96 -6.80
CA ASP A 288 18.26 11.14 -5.36
C ASP A 288 17.94 9.87 -4.53
N GLY A 289 17.55 8.76 -5.17
CA GLY A 289 17.18 7.50 -4.52
C GLY A 289 15.72 7.40 -4.07
N THR A 290 14.96 8.49 -4.12
CA THR A 290 13.54 8.53 -3.72
C THR A 290 12.72 7.59 -4.60
N MET A 291 11.93 6.72 -3.97
CA MET A 291 11.04 5.80 -4.67
C MET A 291 9.87 6.55 -5.32
N LEU A 292 9.46 6.11 -6.50
CA LEU A 292 8.34 6.62 -7.27
C LEU A 292 7.22 5.57 -7.34
N ALA A 293 5.98 6.01 -7.28
CA ALA A 293 4.82 5.13 -7.28
C ALA A 293 4.64 4.45 -8.65
N VAL A 294 4.48 3.13 -8.64
CA VAL A 294 4.24 2.32 -9.84
C VAL A 294 2.76 2.02 -10.09
N ASP A 295 1.96 2.04 -9.02
CA ASP A 295 0.49 1.92 -9.02
C ASP A 295 -0.07 3.05 -8.14
N LEU A 296 -0.99 3.84 -8.71
CA LEU A 296 -1.72 4.88 -8.00
C LEU A 296 -3.22 4.65 -8.20
N ARG A 297 -3.96 4.56 -7.10
CA ARG A 297 -5.42 4.39 -7.12
C ARG A 297 -6.12 5.42 -6.26
N HIS A 298 -7.32 5.81 -6.67
CA HIS A 298 -8.21 6.67 -5.92
C HIS A 298 -9.55 5.98 -5.68
N TYR A 299 -10.09 6.19 -4.49
CA TYR A 299 -11.35 5.59 -4.06
C TYR A 299 -12.25 6.66 -3.46
N ASP A 300 -13.54 6.52 -3.74
CA ASP A 300 -14.61 7.23 -3.05
C ASP A 300 -15.22 6.30 -2.01
N LEU A 301 -15.31 6.75 -0.77
CA LEU A 301 -15.80 5.96 0.35
C LEU A 301 -17.01 6.62 1.01
N LYS A 302 -17.99 5.79 1.35
CA LYS A 302 -19.12 6.15 2.19
C LYS A 302 -19.19 5.22 3.39
N TYR A 303 -19.23 5.79 4.58
CA TYR A 303 -19.41 5.08 5.83
C TYR A 303 -20.80 5.37 6.37
N GLU A 304 -21.53 4.33 6.73
CA GLU A 304 -22.87 4.39 7.31
C GLU A 304 -22.87 3.65 8.65
N ARG A 305 -23.28 4.31 9.72
CA ARG A 305 -23.22 3.73 11.07
C ARG A 305 -24.12 2.50 11.19
N ILE A 306 -23.66 1.50 11.95
CA ILE A 306 -24.39 0.26 12.30
C ILE A 306 -24.95 0.35 13.71
#